data_AF-A0A7V9J5K7-F1
#
_entry.id   AF-A0A7V9J5K7-F1
#
_cell.length_a   1.000
_cell.length_b   1.000
_cell.length_c   1.000
_cell.angle_alpha   90.00
_cell.angle_beta   90.00
_cell.angle_gamma   90.00
#
_symmetry.space_group_name_H-M   'P 1'
#
loop_
_entity.id
_entity.type
_entity.pdbx_description
1 polymer ?
#
loop_
_entity_poly.entity_id
_entity_poly.type
_entity_poly.pdbx_seq_one_letter_code
_entity_poly.pdbx_strand_id
1 'polypeptide(L)'
;MTYLWPGDPGWPTPESESILEKDISDPGGEIDLDAVCLHAAQPHLLDELSALERTVLRARYGLDGATVRSMKELHADLGLTRHQVRDALESGLAKLRTHLAA
;
A
#
# COMPACT_ATOMS: atom_id res chain seq x y z
N MET A 1 -14.89 38.39 15.67
CA MET A 1 -16.04 37.69 16.28
C MET A 1 -15.84 36.20 16.03
N THR A 2 -15.09 35.55 16.92
CA THR A 2 -14.87 34.09 16.88
C THR A 2 -15.92 33.48 17.79
N TYR A 3 -16.80 32.65 17.24
CA TYR A 3 -17.80 31.93 18.02
C TYR A 3 -17.09 30.77 18.72
N LEU A 4 -16.70 30.94 19.98
CA LEU A 4 -16.35 29.82 20.86
C LEU A 4 -17.64 29.21 21.38
N TRP A 5 -17.86 27.92 21.09
CA TRP A 5 -18.96 27.16 21.67
C TRP A 5 -18.63 26.83 23.14
N PRO A 6 -19.60 26.84 24.08
CA PRO A 6 -19.32 26.53 25.48
C PRO A 6 -18.87 25.06 25.62
N GLY A 7 -17.63 24.83 26.02
CA GLY A 7 -17.05 23.50 26.18
C GLY A 7 -16.14 23.03 25.05
N ASP A 8 -15.92 23.86 24.02
CA ASP A 8 -14.92 23.59 22.98
C ASP A 8 -13.53 24.06 23.46
N PRO A 9 -12.54 23.17 23.64
CA PRO A 9 -11.17 23.56 23.99
C PRO A 9 -10.47 24.39 22.90
N GLY A 10 -11.16 24.68 21.79
CA GLY A 10 -10.62 25.40 20.65
C GLY A 10 -9.92 24.43 19.70
N TRP A 11 -9.86 24.82 18.43
CA TRP A 11 -9.02 24.11 17.47
C TRP A 11 -7.56 24.20 17.96
N PRO A 12 -6.85 23.07 18.11
CA PRO A 12 -5.49 23.07 18.62
C PRO A 12 -4.63 23.99 17.76
N THR A 13 -4.19 25.08 18.37
CA THR A 13 -3.24 26.01 17.76
C THR A 13 -1.85 25.37 17.79
N PRO A 14 -0.92 25.82 16.93
CA PRO A 14 0.41 25.24 16.82
C PRO A 14 1.20 25.17 18.15
N GLU A 15 0.86 25.96 19.16
CA GLU A 15 1.43 25.83 20.50
C GLU A 15 0.92 24.62 21.31
N SER A 16 -0.15 23.93 20.88
CA SER A 16 -0.66 22.67 21.44
C SER A 16 -0.02 21.42 20.81
N GLU A 17 0.89 21.60 19.84
CA GLU A 17 1.46 20.55 18.97
C GLU A 17 2.31 19.47 19.66
N SER A 18 2.56 19.56 20.97
CA SER A 18 3.43 18.58 21.65
C SER A 18 2.72 17.29 22.09
N ILE A 19 1.38 17.24 22.11
CA ILE A 19 0.64 16.19 22.85
C ILE A 19 -0.01 15.10 21.99
N LEU A 20 0.01 15.16 20.65
CA LEU A 20 -0.60 14.12 19.80
C LEU A 20 0.36 13.74 18.68
N GLU A 21 1.46 13.04 18.97
CA GLU A 21 1.51 11.57 19.05
C GLU A 21 0.87 10.89 17.81
N LYS A 22 1.77 10.42 16.93
CA LYS A 22 1.61 9.21 16.11
C LYS A 22 0.60 9.30 14.97
N ASP A 23 1.11 9.68 13.79
CA ASP A 23 0.62 9.32 12.44
C ASP A 23 -0.67 8.47 12.48
N ILE A 24 -1.79 9.14 12.74
CA ILE A 24 -3.09 8.51 12.77
C ILE A 24 -3.45 8.39 11.30
N SER A 25 -3.06 7.29 10.68
CA SER A 25 -3.57 6.92 9.37
C SER A 25 -5.09 6.96 9.47
N ASP A 26 -5.71 7.94 8.80
CA ASP A 26 -7.16 8.08 8.77
C ASP A 26 -7.77 6.82 8.14
N PRO A 27 -8.45 5.96 8.93
CA PRO A 27 -9.02 4.72 8.38
C PRO A 27 -10.23 4.98 7.48
N GLY A 28 -10.72 6.23 7.40
CA GLY A 28 -11.80 6.67 6.52
C GLY A 28 -11.33 7.49 5.31
N GLY A 29 -10.03 7.79 5.20
CA GLY A 29 -9.48 8.50 4.05
C GLY A 29 -9.62 7.68 2.78
N GLU A 30 -10.27 8.23 1.76
CA GLU A 30 -10.26 7.63 0.43
C GLU A 30 -8.82 7.63 -0.11
N ILE A 31 -8.39 6.52 -0.71
CA ILE A 31 -7.08 6.44 -1.36
C ILE A 31 -7.04 7.51 -2.44
N ASP A 32 -6.05 8.40 -2.38
CA ASP A 32 -5.81 9.39 -3.42
C ASP A 32 -5.43 8.68 -4.73
N LEU A 33 -6.45 8.46 -5.56
CA LEU A 33 -6.32 7.73 -6.81
C LEU A 33 -5.42 8.48 -7.80
N ASP A 34 -5.38 9.82 -7.72
CA ASP A 34 -4.55 10.65 -8.58
C ASP A 34 -3.06 10.50 -8.20
N ALA A 35 -2.75 10.49 -6.90
CA ALA A 35 -1.41 10.15 -6.41
C ALA A 35 -1.01 8.73 -6.82
N VAL A 36 -1.91 7.75 -6.69
CA VAL A 36 -1.67 6.38 -7.17
C VAL A 36 -1.43 6.35 -8.68
N CYS A 37 -2.19 7.09 -9.49
CA CYS A 37 -1.99 7.16 -10.94
C CYS A 37 -0.66 7.79 -11.34
N LEU A 38 -0.22 8.85 -10.64
CA LEU A 38 1.06 9.51 -10.90
C LEU A 38 2.24 8.55 -10.64
N HIS A 39 2.15 7.75 -9.59
CA HIS A 39 3.19 6.77 -9.25
C HIS A 39 3.06 5.44 -10.01
N ALA A 40 1.84 5.04 -10.40
CA ALA A 40 1.57 3.86 -11.23
C ALA A 40 2.05 4.03 -12.68
N ALA A 41 2.35 5.27 -13.10
CA ALA A 41 2.88 5.56 -14.42
C ALA A 41 4.33 5.09 -14.64
N GLN A 42 5.00 4.49 -13.65
CA GLN A 42 6.31 3.84 -13.84
C GLN A 42 6.10 2.46 -14.50
N PRO A 43 6.22 2.35 -15.84
CA PRO A 43 5.85 1.13 -16.57
C PRO A 43 6.78 -0.05 -16.26
N HIS A 44 7.91 0.24 -15.62
CA HIS A 44 9.02 -0.67 -15.36
C HIS A 44 9.21 -0.97 -13.87
N LEU A 45 8.31 -0.51 -12.99
CA LEU A 45 8.43 -0.76 -11.55
C LEU A 45 8.45 -2.26 -11.23
N LEU A 46 7.69 -3.05 -12.01
CA LEU A 46 7.68 -4.50 -11.90
C LEU A 46 8.93 -5.17 -12.47
N ASP A 47 9.72 -4.49 -13.30
CA ASP A 47 10.91 -5.05 -13.96
C ASP A 47 12.07 -5.26 -12.98
N GLU A 48 12.10 -4.50 -11.88
CA GLU A 48 13.13 -4.64 -10.83
C GLU A 48 12.89 -5.83 -9.89
N LEU A 49 11.68 -6.42 -9.91
CA LEU A 49 11.37 -7.61 -9.11
C LEU A 49 11.94 -8.90 -9.70
N SER A 50 12.09 -9.91 -8.85
CA SER A 50 12.41 -11.25 -9.34
C SER A 50 11.26 -11.82 -10.17
N ALA A 51 11.55 -12.75 -11.09
CA ALA A 51 10.54 -13.37 -11.93
C ALA A 51 9.40 -14.02 -11.13
N LEU A 52 9.73 -14.61 -9.97
CA LEU A 52 8.77 -15.22 -9.07
C LEU A 52 7.88 -14.16 -8.40
N GLU A 53 8.48 -13.13 -7.81
CA GLU A 53 7.74 -12.03 -7.16
C GLU A 53 6.77 -11.37 -8.15
N ARG A 54 7.26 -11.02 -9.35
CA ARG A 54 6.45 -10.43 -10.42
C ARG A 54 5.26 -11.31 -10.77
N THR A 55 5.48 -12.62 -10.91
CA THR A 55 4.42 -13.57 -11.28
C THR A 55 3.36 -13.66 -10.17
N VAL A 56 3.79 -13.77 -8.92
CA VAL A 56 2.87 -13.86 -7.77
C VAL A 56 2.09 -12.55 -7.61
N LEU A 57 2.74 -11.39 -7.72
CA LEU A 57 2.09 -10.07 -7.63
C LEU A 57 1.09 -9.85 -8.77
N ARG A 58 1.48 -10.14 -10.03
CA ARG A 58 0.59 -10.03 -11.19
C ARG A 58 -0.67 -10.87 -11.02
N ALA A 59 -0.52 -12.14 -10.68
CA ALA A 59 -1.66 -13.02 -10.49
C ALA A 59 -2.48 -12.68 -9.25
N ARG A 60 -1.87 -12.19 -8.16
CA ARG A 60 -2.60 -11.85 -6.92
C ARG A 60 -3.46 -10.59 -7.06
N TYR A 61 -2.97 -9.58 -7.77
CA TYR A 61 -3.62 -8.27 -7.88
C TYR A 61 -4.23 -8.01 -9.26
N GLY A 62 -4.06 -8.93 -10.21
CA GLY A 62 -4.57 -8.78 -11.57
C GLY A 62 -3.84 -7.71 -12.40
N LEU A 63 -2.55 -7.53 -12.13
CA LEU A 63 -1.73 -6.55 -12.87
C LEU A 63 -1.46 -7.04 -14.29
N ASP A 64 -1.27 -6.12 -15.24
CA ASP A 64 -1.04 -6.41 -16.67
C ASP A 64 -2.14 -7.26 -17.33
N GLY A 65 -3.38 -7.11 -16.88
CA GLY A 65 -4.53 -7.86 -17.41
C GLY A 65 -4.56 -9.33 -16.97
N ALA A 66 -3.72 -9.72 -16.00
CA ALA A 66 -3.77 -11.06 -15.43
C ALA A 66 -5.08 -11.30 -14.67
N THR A 67 -5.61 -12.52 -14.75
CA THR A 67 -6.71 -12.95 -13.88
C THR A 67 -6.28 -12.97 -12.41
N VAL A 68 -7.07 -12.35 -11.55
CA VAL A 68 -6.88 -12.36 -10.10
C VAL A 68 -7.01 -13.78 -9.56
N ARG A 69 -6.04 -14.21 -8.75
CA ARG A 69 -5.98 -15.54 -8.14
C ARG A 69 -5.79 -15.48 -6.63
N SER A 70 -6.39 -16.45 -5.96
CA SER A 70 -6.22 -16.67 -4.53
C SER A 70 -4.85 -17.25 -4.18
N MET A 71 -4.42 -17.12 -2.92
CA MET A 71 -3.19 -17.78 -2.42
C MET A 71 -3.23 -19.31 -2.61
N LYS A 72 -4.45 -19.88 -2.58
CA LYS A 72 -4.69 -21.31 -2.77
C LYS A 72 -4.42 -21.74 -4.21
N GLU A 73 -4.94 -20.97 -5.15
CA GLU A 73 -4.73 -21.21 -6.58
C GLU A 73 -3.27 -20.95 -6.97
N LEU A 74 -2.67 -19.89 -6.44
CA LEU A 74 -1.26 -19.55 -6.68
C LEU A 74 -0.30 -20.66 -6.25
N HIS A 75 -0.48 -21.25 -5.07
CA HIS A 75 0.39 -22.35 -4.64
C HIS A 75 0.20 -23.59 -5.53
N ALA A 76 -1.02 -23.83 -6.01
CA ALA A 76 -1.34 -25.01 -6.81
C ALA A 76 -0.76 -24.87 -8.22
N ASP A 77 -0.83 -23.67 -8.80
CA ASP A 77 -0.36 -23.40 -10.16
C ASP A 77 1.17 -23.33 -10.23
N LEU A 78 1.83 -22.77 -9.21
CA LEU A 78 3.28 -22.63 -9.16
C LEU A 78 4.00 -23.87 -8.61
N GLY A 79 3.27 -24.81 -7.99
CA GLY A 79 3.85 -25.99 -7.34
C GLY A 79 4.74 -25.66 -6.14
N LEU A 80 4.62 -24.46 -5.59
CA LEU A 80 5.42 -23.97 -4.46
C LEU A 80 4.69 -24.16 -3.14
N THR A 81 5.46 -24.16 -2.05
CA THR A 81 4.87 -24.16 -0.71
C THR A 81 4.17 -22.84 -0.42
N ARG A 82 3.15 -22.87 0.44
CA ARG A 82 2.44 -21.65 0.88
C ARG A 82 3.38 -20.61 1.49
N HIS A 83 4.42 -21.07 2.18
CA HIS A 83 5.44 -20.20 2.77
C HIS A 83 6.21 -19.46 1.68
N GLN A 84 6.72 -20.18 0.67
CA GLN A 84 7.48 -19.56 -0.43
C GLN A 84 6.65 -18.55 -1.22
N VAL A 85 5.38 -18.84 -1.49
CA VAL A 85 4.48 -17.89 -2.15
C VAL A 85 4.27 -16.65 -1.30
N ARG A 86 4.11 -16.81 0.03
CA ARG A 86 3.96 -15.68 0.95
C ARG A 86 5.23 -14.83 1.03
N ASP A 87 6.40 -15.46 1.16
CA ASP A 87 7.69 -14.78 1.20
C ASP A 87 7.92 -13.97 -0.08
N ALA A 88 7.61 -14.54 -1.25
CA ALA A 88 7.71 -13.83 -2.52
C ALA A 88 6.76 -12.62 -2.56
N LEU A 89 5.54 -12.75 -2.02
CA LEU A 89 4.58 -11.65 -1.94
C LEU A 89 5.07 -10.53 -1.02
N GLU A 90 5.53 -10.89 0.18
CA GLU A 90 6.02 -9.93 1.19
C GLU A 90 7.30 -9.23 0.70
N SER A 91 8.25 -9.99 0.16
CA SER A 91 9.49 -9.44 -0.40
C SER A 91 9.21 -8.51 -1.58
N GLY A 92 8.33 -8.91 -2.49
CA GLY A 92 7.97 -8.08 -3.64
C GLY A 92 7.26 -6.80 -3.25
N LEU A 93 6.32 -6.84 -2.31
CA LEU A 93 5.66 -5.64 -1.77
C LEU A 93 6.65 -4.72 -1.05
N ALA A 94 7.60 -5.28 -0.29
CA ALA A 94 8.62 -4.50 0.39
C ALA A 94 9.49 -3.72 -0.62
N LYS A 95 9.92 -4.38 -1.70
CA LYS A 95 10.67 -3.72 -2.79
C LYS A 95 9.85 -2.61 -3.43
N LEU A 96 8.60 -2.89 -3.82
CA LEU A 96 7.70 -1.89 -4.41
C LEU A 96 7.53 -0.66 -3.52
N ARG A 97 7.37 -0.85 -2.20
CA ARG A 97 7.28 0.27 -1.24
C ARG A 97 8.54 1.10 -1.22
N THR A 98 9.72 0.48 -1.26
CA THR A 98 11.00 1.21 -1.33
C THR A 98 11.12 2.00 -2.62
N HIS A 99 10.75 1.43 -3.78
CA HIS A 99 10.81 2.12 -5.06
C HIS A 99 9.81 3.28 -5.18
N LEU A 100 8.64 3.16 -4.54
CA LEU A 100 7.62 4.20 -4.52
C LEU A 100 7.93 5.33 -3.51
N ALA A 101 8.72 5.04 -2.48
CA ALA A 101 9.12 6.01 -1.47
C ALA A 101 10.41 6.77 -1.84
N ALA A 102 11.07 6.39 -2.95
CA ALA A 102 12.27 7.01 -3.48
C ALA A 102 11.93 8.07 -4.54
#